data_AF-M3GXM5-F1
#
_entry.id   AF-M3GXM5-F1
#
_cell.length_a   1.000
_cell.length_b   1.000
_cell.length_c   1.000
_cell.angle_alpha   90.00
_cell.angle_beta   90.00
_cell.angle_gamma   90.00
#
_symmetry.space_group_name_H-M   'P 1'
#
loop_
_entity.id
_entity.type
_entity.pdbx_description
1 polymer ?
#
loop_
_entity_poly.entity_id
_entity_poly.type
_entity_poly.pdbx_seq_one_letter_code
_entity_poly.pdbx_strand_id
1 'polypeptide(L)'
;LNEPINENIVRSLVFSLSSVSFDDFFDKFIALKDIRADFFSCADDGNFNEILFINSLYRAFFRLFKLHAGIKITGKFDIKETLGYAPPPNVANELKRQCLAVNLKAYREIFTALNLAEFELKTNSALDKKTFLLSCVLGLQNLIGKNSKY
;
A
#
# COMPACT_ATOMS: atom_id res chain seq x y z
N LEU A 1 -25.04 -21.07 11.42
CA LEU A 1 -23.63 -21.34 11.04
C LEU A 1 -23.60 -22.50 10.05
N ASN A 2 -24.01 -22.29 8.80
CA ASN A 2 -23.96 -23.31 7.73
C ASN A 2 -24.18 -22.69 6.33
N GLU A 3 -23.74 -21.44 6.11
CA GLU A 3 -23.69 -20.91 4.76
C GLU A 3 -22.35 -21.30 4.11
N PRO A 4 -22.36 -21.83 2.87
CA PRO A 4 -21.12 -22.12 2.17
C PRO A 4 -20.34 -20.82 1.98
N ILE A 5 -19.07 -20.83 2.39
CA ILE A 5 -18.17 -19.68 2.24
C ILE A 5 -18.10 -19.35 0.76
N ASN A 6 -18.69 -18.21 0.37
CA ASN A 6 -18.64 -17.70 -0.99
C ASN A 6 -17.72 -16.47 -1.06
N GLU A 7 -17.32 -16.11 -2.28
CA GLU A 7 -16.39 -15.01 -2.51
C GLU A 7 -16.91 -13.67 -1.95
N ASN A 8 -18.23 -13.47 -1.89
CA ASN A 8 -18.84 -12.26 -1.35
C ASN A 8 -18.76 -12.20 0.18
N ILE A 9 -18.91 -13.32 0.88
CA ILE A 9 -18.73 -13.42 2.34
C ILE A 9 -17.27 -13.19 2.72
N VAL A 10 -16.33 -13.76 1.95
CA VAL A 10 -14.90 -13.49 2.14
C VAL A 10 -14.61 -12.02 1.88
N ARG A 11 -15.15 -11.45 0.79
CA ARG A 11 -14.99 -10.02 0.49
C ARG A 11 -15.55 -9.15 1.62
N SER A 12 -16.75 -9.40 2.12
CA SER A 12 -17.35 -8.57 3.18
C SER A 12 -16.64 -8.68 4.54
N LEU A 13 -16.04 -9.83 4.85
CA LEU A 13 -15.37 -10.07 6.14
C LEU A 13 -13.87 -9.72 6.12
N VAL A 14 -13.25 -9.69 4.95
CA VAL A 14 -11.80 -9.44 4.78
C VAL A 14 -11.51 -8.04 4.24
N PHE A 15 -12.45 -7.39 3.53
CA PHE A 15 -12.26 -6.00 3.09
C PHE A 15 -12.43 -5.03 4.27
N SER A 16 -11.30 -4.59 4.84
CA SER A 16 -11.29 -3.53 5.84
C SER A 16 -11.25 -2.11 5.25
N LEU A 17 -11.31 -1.96 3.92
CA LEU A 17 -11.17 -0.68 3.22
C LEU A 17 -12.07 -0.63 1.98
N SER A 18 -13.36 -0.37 2.19
CA SER A 18 -14.34 0.13 1.20
C SER A 18 -14.64 -0.67 -0.09
N SER A 19 -15.57 -0.13 -0.88
CA SER A 19 -16.02 -0.65 -2.18
C SER A 19 -14.95 -0.68 -3.29
N VAL A 20 -13.88 0.10 -3.14
CA VAL A 20 -12.68 0.05 -3.99
C VAL A 20 -11.64 -0.81 -3.29
N SER A 21 -11.07 -1.80 -3.99
CA SER A 21 -10.04 -2.63 -3.37
C SER A 21 -8.78 -1.81 -3.08
N PHE A 22 -8.25 -1.96 -1.87
CA PHE A 22 -6.98 -1.32 -1.51
C PHE A 22 -5.86 -1.66 -2.51
N ASP A 23 -5.89 -2.86 -3.08
CA ASP A 23 -4.95 -3.28 -4.12
C ASP A 23 -5.09 -2.42 -5.39
N ASP A 24 -6.31 -2.16 -5.87
CA ASP A 24 -6.53 -1.28 -7.04
C ASP A 24 -6.06 0.16 -6.77
N PHE A 25 -6.35 0.66 -5.57
CA PHE A 25 -5.85 1.97 -5.12
C PHE A 25 -4.33 2.00 -5.12
N PHE A 26 -3.69 0.97 -4.54
CA PHE A 26 -2.25 0.90 -4.41
C PHE A 26 -1.56 0.77 -5.77
N ASP A 27 -2.13 0.01 -6.70
CA ASP A 27 -1.64 -0.15 -8.07
C ASP A 27 -1.66 1.19 -8.83
N LYS A 28 -2.72 1.98 -8.69
CA LYS A 28 -2.79 3.34 -9.26
C LYS A 28 -1.78 4.27 -8.58
N PHE A 29 -1.70 4.19 -7.26
CA PHE A 29 -0.83 5.02 -6.44
C PHE A 29 0.64 4.83 -6.84
N ILE A 30 1.13 3.60 -6.91
CA ILE A 30 2.52 3.29 -7.27
C ILE A 30 2.82 3.55 -8.75
N ALA A 31 1.80 3.45 -9.62
CA ALA A 31 1.91 3.82 -11.02
C ALA A 31 1.84 5.34 -11.27
N LEU A 32 1.86 6.16 -10.21
CA LEU A 32 1.78 7.63 -10.28
C LEU A 32 0.55 8.15 -11.02
N LYS A 33 -0.55 7.38 -11.01
CA LYS A 33 -1.84 7.79 -11.57
C LYS A 33 -2.59 8.67 -10.58
N ASP A 34 -3.59 9.40 -11.06
CA ASP A 34 -4.50 10.13 -10.18
C ASP A 34 -5.27 9.14 -9.29
N ILE A 35 -5.20 9.38 -7.99
CA ILE A 35 -5.79 8.55 -6.93
C ILE A 35 -6.81 9.34 -6.08
N ARG A 36 -7.06 10.61 -6.38
CA ARG A 36 -7.91 11.48 -5.53
C ARG A 36 -9.33 10.92 -5.43
N ALA A 37 -9.91 10.53 -6.55
CA ALA A 37 -11.25 9.95 -6.59
C ALA A 37 -11.33 8.62 -5.83
N ASP A 38 -10.32 7.75 -5.99
CA ASP A 38 -10.25 6.48 -5.27
C ASP A 38 -10.06 6.70 -3.77
N PHE A 39 -9.21 7.66 -3.38
CA PHE A 39 -9.02 8.04 -1.98
C PHE A 39 -10.33 8.51 -1.33
N PHE A 40 -11.07 9.43 -1.96
CA PHE A 40 -12.34 9.90 -1.40
C PHE A 40 -13.39 8.78 -1.38
N SER A 41 -13.42 7.92 -2.39
CA SER A 41 -14.30 6.74 -2.39
C SER A 41 -14.03 5.82 -1.19
N CYS A 42 -12.76 5.67 -0.80
CA CYS A 42 -12.38 4.93 0.41
C CYS A 42 -12.70 5.71 1.69
N ALA A 43 -12.33 7.00 1.74
CA ALA A 43 -12.37 7.84 2.94
C ALA A 43 -13.79 8.33 3.31
N ASP A 44 -14.73 8.29 2.36
CA ASP A 44 -16.14 8.60 2.59
C ASP A 44 -16.97 7.37 2.95
N ASP A 45 -16.36 6.16 2.93
CA ASP A 45 -16.99 4.96 3.48
C ASP A 45 -17.10 5.08 5.00
N GLY A 46 -18.29 4.79 5.55
CA GLY A 46 -18.55 4.87 6.99
C GLY A 46 -17.69 3.94 7.85
N ASN A 47 -17.04 2.94 7.24
CA ASN A 47 -16.12 2.02 7.92
C ASN A 47 -14.64 2.36 7.70
N PHE A 48 -14.33 3.50 7.08
CA PHE A 48 -12.95 3.90 6.86
C PHE A 48 -12.20 4.11 8.18
N ASN A 49 -11.01 3.51 8.28
CA ASN A 49 -10.13 3.68 9.41
C ASN A 49 -8.76 4.14 8.91
N GLU A 50 -8.38 5.36 9.27
CA GLU A 50 -7.17 6.02 8.79
C GLU A 50 -5.90 5.27 9.22
N ILE A 51 -5.91 4.71 10.43
CA ILE A 51 -4.79 3.93 10.96
C ILE A 51 -4.66 2.61 10.20
N LEU A 52 -5.77 1.92 9.89
CA LEU A 52 -5.73 0.71 9.08
C LEU A 52 -5.28 1.01 7.65
N PHE A 53 -5.66 2.15 7.09
CA PHE A 53 -5.23 2.58 5.76
C PHE A 53 -3.71 2.83 5.71
N ILE A 54 -3.15 3.60 6.65
CA ILE A 54 -1.70 3.82 6.75
C ILE A 54 -0.96 2.51 6.98
N ASN A 55 -1.47 1.63 7.85
CA ASN A 55 -0.88 0.32 8.08
C ASN A 55 -0.91 -0.58 6.83
N SER A 56 -1.96 -0.48 6.02
CA SER A 56 -2.06 -1.22 4.76
C SER A 56 -1.02 -0.73 3.75
N LEU A 57 -0.83 0.59 3.63
CA LEU A 57 0.27 1.17 2.85
C LEU A 57 1.64 0.71 3.36
N TYR A 58 1.86 0.75 4.67
CA TYR A 58 3.11 0.28 5.27
C TYR A 58 3.40 -1.17 4.92
N ARG A 59 2.42 -2.06 5.09
CA ARG A 59 2.56 -3.50 4.76
C ARG A 59 2.84 -3.71 3.28
N ALA A 60 2.16 -2.98 2.40
CA ALA A 60 2.38 -3.06 0.96
C ALA A 60 3.82 -2.65 0.59
N PHE A 61 4.29 -1.51 1.10
CA PHE A 61 5.67 -1.07 0.88
C PHE A 61 6.71 -1.99 1.52
N PHE A 62 6.42 -2.56 2.70
CA PHE A 62 7.30 -3.52 3.34
C PHE A 62 7.45 -4.80 2.50
N ARG A 63 6.36 -5.28 1.89
CA ARG A 63 6.40 -6.40 0.94
C ARG A 63 7.28 -6.08 -0.26
N LEU A 64 7.13 -4.90 -0.87
CA LEU A 64 7.96 -4.47 -1.99
C LEU A 64 9.43 -4.28 -1.60
N PHE A 65 9.70 -3.71 -0.43
CA PHE A 65 11.04 -3.54 0.12
C PHE A 65 11.75 -4.89 0.30
N LYS A 66 11.09 -5.89 0.90
CA LYS A 66 11.66 -7.24 1.06
C LYS A 66 12.08 -7.82 -0.28
N LEU A 67 11.21 -7.73 -1.29
CA LEU A 67 11.52 -8.18 -2.65
C LEU A 67 12.71 -7.43 -3.24
N HIS A 68 12.71 -6.11 -3.17
CA HIS A 68 13.78 -5.29 -3.72
C HIS A 68 15.13 -5.56 -3.01
N ALA A 69 15.13 -5.74 -1.69
CA ALA A 69 16.30 -6.10 -0.91
C ALA A 69 16.79 -7.52 -1.26
N GLY A 70 15.89 -8.49 -1.38
CA GLY A 70 16.20 -9.86 -1.80
C GLY A 70 16.90 -9.92 -3.16
N ILE A 71 16.40 -9.15 -4.13
CA ILE A 71 17.05 -9.00 -5.46
C ILE A 71 18.46 -8.40 -5.32
N LYS A 72 18.64 -7.40 -4.45
CA LYS A 72 19.94 -6.75 -4.25
C LYS A 72 20.97 -7.65 -3.58
N ILE A 73 20.55 -8.56 -2.70
CA ILE A 73 21.42 -9.49 -1.98
C ILE A 73 21.79 -10.68 -2.87
N THR A 74 20.80 -11.29 -3.53
CA THR A 74 20.98 -12.56 -4.27
C THR A 74 21.27 -12.37 -5.76
N GLY A 75 20.98 -11.19 -6.31
CA GLY A 75 21.04 -10.91 -7.75
C GLY A 75 19.90 -11.53 -8.56
N LYS A 76 18.95 -12.24 -7.92
CA LYS A 76 17.85 -12.94 -8.60
C LYS A 76 16.51 -12.54 -8.00
N PHE A 77 15.46 -12.59 -8.82
CA PHE A 77 14.09 -12.44 -8.33
C PHE A 77 13.56 -13.82 -7.92
N ASP A 78 13.76 -14.19 -6.66
CA ASP A 78 13.13 -15.37 -6.06
C ASP A 78 12.05 -14.94 -5.05
N ILE A 79 10.82 -14.86 -5.53
CA ILE A 79 9.67 -14.48 -4.72
C ILE A 79 9.34 -15.52 -3.65
N LYS A 80 9.59 -16.80 -3.93
CA LYS A 80 9.27 -17.90 -3.02
C LYS A 80 10.23 -17.87 -1.82
N GLU A 81 11.51 -17.67 -2.09
CA GLU A 81 12.52 -17.52 -1.05
C GLU A 81 12.27 -16.24 -0.22
N THR A 82 11.94 -15.13 -0.88
CA THR A 82 11.81 -13.83 -0.20
C THR A 82 10.51 -13.66 0.60
N LEU A 83 9.38 -14.16 0.08
CA LEU A 83 8.08 -14.03 0.73
C LEU A 83 7.65 -15.29 1.49
N GLY A 84 8.32 -16.43 1.28
CA GLY A 84 7.98 -17.72 1.88
C GLY A 84 6.87 -18.48 1.15
N TYR A 85 6.33 -17.94 0.06
CA TYR A 85 5.31 -18.56 -0.78
C TYR A 85 5.40 -18.08 -2.23
N ALA A 86 4.82 -18.85 -3.15
CA ALA A 86 4.74 -18.49 -4.56
C ALA A 86 3.33 -17.96 -4.88
N PRO A 87 3.14 -16.64 -5.10
CA PRO A 87 1.86 -16.11 -5.56
C PRO A 87 1.56 -16.53 -7.01
N PRO A 88 0.31 -16.38 -7.48
CA PRO A 88 -0.03 -16.59 -8.88
C PRO A 88 0.86 -15.78 -9.83
N PRO A 89 1.14 -16.26 -11.06
CA PRO A 89 2.09 -15.63 -11.99
C PRO A 89 1.81 -14.15 -12.26
N ASN A 90 0.53 -13.78 -12.42
CA ASN A 90 0.12 -12.40 -12.67
C ASN A 90 0.51 -11.48 -11.50
N VAL A 91 0.25 -11.91 -10.26
CA VAL A 91 0.60 -11.17 -9.04
C VAL A 91 2.12 -11.11 -8.85
N ALA A 92 2.84 -12.19 -9.14
CA ALA A 92 4.30 -12.22 -9.07
C ALA A 92 4.95 -11.21 -10.02
N ASN A 93 4.44 -11.13 -11.26
CA ASN A 93 4.92 -10.18 -12.26
C ASN A 93 4.62 -8.74 -11.88
N GLU A 94 3.44 -8.49 -11.31
CA GLU A 94 3.06 -7.17 -10.79
C GLU A 94 4.00 -6.74 -9.66
N LEU A 95 4.19 -7.58 -8.65
CA LEU A 95 5.08 -7.32 -7.53
C LEU A 95 6.53 -7.07 -7.97
N LYS A 96 7.00 -7.79 -9.00
CA LYS A 96 8.31 -7.56 -9.60
C LYS A 96 8.40 -6.18 -10.23
N ARG A 97 7.37 -5.76 -10.97
CA ARG A 97 7.33 -4.42 -11.58
C ARG A 97 7.32 -3.33 -10.51
N GLN A 98 6.45 -3.47 -9.52
CA GLN A 98 6.26 -2.52 -8.43
C GLN A 98 7.51 -2.36 -7.57
N CYS A 99 8.17 -3.46 -7.18
CA CYS A 99 9.33 -3.37 -6.29
C CYS A 99 10.51 -2.67 -6.96
N LEU A 100 10.66 -2.80 -8.29
CA LEU A 100 11.70 -2.17 -9.10
C LEU A 100 11.39 -0.71 -9.46
N ALA A 101 10.13 -0.28 -9.37
CA ALA A 101 9.71 1.10 -9.65
C ALA A 101 10.22 2.10 -8.59
N VAL A 102 10.55 1.61 -7.39
CA VAL A 102 10.99 2.42 -6.24
C VAL A 102 12.46 2.14 -5.93
N ASN A 103 13.29 3.19 -5.83
CA ASN A 103 14.68 3.05 -5.43
C ASN A 103 14.80 2.58 -3.97
N LEU A 104 15.82 1.75 -3.66
CA LEU A 104 16.11 1.27 -2.30
C LEU A 104 16.21 2.43 -1.28
N LYS A 105 16.85 3.55 -1.67
CA LYS A 105 16.98 4.72 -0.78
C LYS A 105 15.62 5.35 -0.44
N ALA A 106 14.68 5.35 -1.38
CA ALA A 106 13.36 5.94 -1.20
C ALA A 106 12.51 5.18 -0.17
N TYR A 107 12.68 3.86 -0.04
CA TYR A 107 11.94 3.08 0.97
C TYR A 107 12.16 3.60 2.39
N ARG A 108 13.37 4.05 2.74
CA ARG A 108 13.63 4.65 4.06
C ARG A 108 12.77 5.90 4.27
N GLU A 109 12.72 6.78 3.29
CA GLU A 109 11.94 8.01 3.38
C GLU A 109 10.43 7.71 3.41
N ILE A 110 9.98 6.73 2.62
CA ILE A 110 8.58 6.25 2.61
C ILE A 110 8.17 5.75 4.00
N PHE A 111 8.95 4.83 4.59
CA PHE A 111 8.64 4.31 5.93
C PHE A 111 8.68 5.41 7.00
N THR A 112 9.60 6.37 6.88
CA THR A 112 9.69 7.50 7.80
C THR A 112 8.43 8.36 7.70
N ALA A 113 7.98 8.71 6.49
CA ALA A 113 6.77 9.49 6.28
C ALA A 113 5.51 8.75 6.76
N LEU A 114 5.41 7.44 6.52
CA LEU A 114 4.30 6.61 7.01
C LEU A 114 4.24 6.55 8.54
N ASN A 115 5.39 6.35 9.21
CA ASN A 115 5.47 6.31 10.67
C ASN A 115 5.11 7.67 11.30
N LEU A 116 5.56 8.77 10.69
CA LEU A 116 5.20 10.12 11.14
C LEU A 116 3.70 10.38 10.95
N ALA A 117 3.13 9.97 9.80
CA ALA A 117 1.70 10.09 9.58
C ALA A 117 0.89 9.28 10.61
N GLU A 118 1.30 8.04 10.91
CA GLU A 118 0.66 7.23 11.94
C GLU A 118 0.76 7.88 13.33
N PHE A 119 1.91 8.46 13.67
CA PHE A 119 2.11 9.16 14.95
C PHE A 119 1.19 10.37 15.09
N GLU A 120 1.12 11.22 14.07
CA GLU A 120 0.25 12.41 14.06
C GLU A 120 -1.23 12.02 14.17
N LEU A 121 -1.66 10.99 13.43
CA LEU A 121 -3.04 10.50 13.49
C LEU A 121 -3.44 9.95 14.87
N LYS A 122 -2.47 9.45 15.65
CA LYS A 122 -2.70 8.90 16.99
C LYS A 122 -2.65 9.96 18.09
N THR A 123 -1.84 11.01 17.92
CA THR A 123 -1.54 11.96 19.00
C THR A 123 -2.29 13.29 18.86
N ASN A 124 -2.67 13.68 17.64
CA ASN A 124 -3.31 14.97 17.39
C ASN A 124 -4.83 14.84 17.21
N SER A 125 -5.58 15.12 18.28
CA SER A 125 -7.04 15.02 18.28
C SER A 125 -7.77 16.16 17.55
N ALA A 126 -7.11 17.30 17.33
CA ALA A 126 -7.68 18.45 16.64
C ALA A 126 -7.46 18.42 15.11
N LEU A 127 -6.79 17.37 14.63
CA LEU A 127 -6.43 17.21 13.22
C LEU A 127 -7.65 16.87 12.37
N ASP A 128 -7.83 17.58 11.25
CA ASP A 128 -8.66 17.07 10.15
C ASP A 128 -7.94 15.89 9.50
N LYS A 129 -8.25 14.69 10.00
CA LYS A 129 -7.59 13.44 9.61
C LYS A 129 -7.71 13.15 8.13
N LYS A 130 -8.85 13.48 7.51
CA LYS A 130 -9.10 13.20 6.08
C LYS A 130 -8.20 14.05 5.20
N THR A 131 -8.18 15.36 5.44
CA THR A 131 -7.33 16.30 4.70
C THR A 131 -5.86 16.02 4.93
N PHE A 132 -5.47 15.74 6.18
CA PHE A 132 -4.11 15.34 6.52
C PHE A 132 -3.69 14.07 5.78
N LEU A 133 -4.52 13.03 5.82
CA LEU A 133 -4.20 11.76 5.19
C LEU A 133 -4.07 11.90 3.67
N LEU A 134 -4.95 12.65 3.01
CA LEU A 134 -4.81 12.96 1.58
C LEU A 134 -3.46 13.64 1.29
N SER A 135 -3.08 14.64 2.10
CA SER A 135 -1.80 15.33 1.96
C SER A 135 -0.62 14.37 2.11
N CYS A 136 -0.64 13.49 3.12
CA CYS A 136 0.39 12.47 3.33
C CYS A 136 0.50 11.53 2.12
N VAL A 137 -0.63 11.03 1.62
CA VAL A 137 -0.68 10.12 0.48
C VAL A 137 -0.13 10.80 -0.78
N LEU A 138 -0.58 12.00 -1.11
CA LEU A 138 -0.07 12.75 -2.27
C LEU A 138 1.43 13.07 -2.12
N GLY A 139 1.87 13.40 -0.90
CA GLY A 139 3.27 13.62 -0.58
C GLY A 139 4.13 12.37 -0.81
N LEU A 140 3.64 11.20 -0.38
CA LEU A 140 4.29 9.91 -0.64
C LEU A 140 4.36 9.59 -2.13
N GLN A 141 3.27 9.82 -2.88
CA GLN A 141 3.26 9.59 -4.33
C GLN A 141 4.30 10.47 -5.05
N ASN A 142 4.41 11.74 -4.66
CA ASN A 142 5.42 12.66 -5.17
C ASN A 142 6.85 12.19 -4.83
N LEU A 143 7.05 11.69 -3.60
CA LEU A 143 8.33 11.13 -3.18
C LEU A 143 8.75 9.93 -4.05
N ILE A 144 7.81 9.05 -4.38
CA ILE A 144 8.04 7.95 -5.33
C ILE A 144 8.42 8.50 -6.69
N GLY A 145 7.67 9.48 -7.21
CA GLY A 145 7.95 10.10 -8.52
C GLY A 145 9.35 10.70 -8.61
N LYS A 146 9.80 11.45 -7.59
CA LYS A 146 11.15 12.02 -7.52
C LYS A 146 12.27 10.98 -7.49
N ASN A 147 11.98 9.80 -6.97
CA ASN A 147 12.94 8.71 -6.80
C ASN A 147 12.70 7.54 -7.77
N SER A 148 11.80 7.71 -8.74
CA SER A 148 11.57 6.73 -9.79
C SER A 148 12.74 6.79 -10.77
N LYS A 149 13.09 5.64 -11.34
CA LYS A 149 14.19 5.52 -12.31
C LYS A 149 13.80 5.94 -13.73
N TYR A 150 12.60 6.50 -13.91
CA TYR A 150 12.04 6.90 -15.20
C TYR A 150 11.58 8.35 -15.15
#